data_AF-A0A2N0NGT0-F1
#
_entry.id   AF-A0A2N0NGT0-F1
#
_cell.length_a   1.000
_cell.length_b   1.000
_cell.length_c   1.000
_cell.angle_alpha   90.00
_cell.angle_beta   90.00
_cell.angle_gamma   90.00
#
_symmetry.space_group_name_H-M   'P 1'
#
loop_
_entity.id
_entity.type
_entity.pdbx_description
1 polymer ?
#
loop_
_entity_poly.entity_id
_entity_poly.type
_entity_poly.pdbx_seq_one_letter_code
_entity_poly.pdbx_strand_id
1 'polypeptide(L)'
;MCVETGRLLILKDLEIIYGNLYDLWNQNYISVRDKEKTNYFTRVALGAYAYPMFNVSPNFKCIVAMDENNLASVDPLLFNRFEKQKLSINDMLDDRQKLLVKYLYNWTNQITTLVKVNSVIGLHNKFTQEDLFIGFDKDEILQSLIFHVIMNNPEANDNEILEK
;
A
#
# COMPACT_ATOMS: atom_id res chain seq x y z
N MET A 1 13.20 3.63 20.92
CA MET A 1 12.73 2.85 19.75
C MET A 1 11.26 3.23 19.45
N CYS A 2 10.67 3.01 18.26
CA CYS A 2 9.24 3.34 18.00
C CYS A 2 8.31 2.71 19.05
N VAL A 3 8.59 1.45 19.42
CA VAL A 3 7.94 0.68 20.49
C VAL A 3 7.91 1.42 21.84
N GLU A 4 9.06 1.91 22.30
CA GLU A 4 9.17 2.64 23.58
C GLU A 4 8.52 4.03 23.52
N THR A 5 8.67 4.72 22.39
CA THR A 5 8.14 6.08 22.22
C THR A 5 6.64 6.10 21.88
N GLY A 6 6.03 4.94 21.61
CA GLY A 6 4.63 4.85 21.15
C GLY A 6 4.39 5.45 19.77
N ARG A 7 5.43 5.57 18.93
CA ARG A 7 5.29 6.07 17.56
C ARG A 7 4.84 4.94 16.64
N LEU A 8 4.04 5.29 15.64
CA LEU A 8 3.63 4.36 14.59
C LEU A 8 4.86 3.78 13.89
N LEU A 9 4.92 2.46 13.77
CA LEU A 9 5.90 1.74 12.98
C LEU A 9 5.21 1.18 11.74
N ILE A 10 5.70 1.54 10.55
CA ILE A 10 5.25 0.96 9.28
C ILE A 10 6.37 0.05 8.78
N LEU A 11 6.06 -1.23 8.62
CA LEU A 11 6.96 -2.24 8.11
C LEU A 11 6.52 -2.64 6.70
N LYS A 12 7.48 -2.78 5.80
CA LYS A 12 7.29 -3.41 4.51
C LYS A 12 7.98 -4.77 4.57
N ASP A 13 7.26 -5.84 4.22
CA ASP A 13 7.78 -7.21 4.12
C ASP A 13 8.37 -7.76 5.44
N LEU A 14 7.58 -8.53 6.19
CA LEU A 14 7.92 -9.00 7.55
C LEU A 14 8.94 -10.15 7.63
N GLU A 15 9.28 -10.79 6.51
CA GLU A 15 10.03 -12.05 6.49
C GLU A 15 11.38 -11.97 7.20
N ILE A 16 12.12 -10.87 7.00
CA ILE A 16 13.51 -10.74 7.50
C ILE A 16 13.55 -10.52 9.02
N ILE A 17 12.54 -9.85 9.60
CA ILE A 17 12.59 -9.35 10.98
C ILE A 17 11.60 -10.03 11.93
N TYR A 18 10.73 -10.91 11.42
CA TYR A 18 9.72 -11.58 12.23
C TYR A 18 10.33 -12.35 13.41
N GLY A 19 11.31 -13.21 13.15
CA GLY A 19 11.94 -14.02 14.20
C GLY A 19 12.56 -13.16 15.31
N ASN A 20 13.09 -11.99 14.94
CA ASN A 20 13.70 -11.05 15.88
C ASN A 20 12.66 -10.35 16.79
N LEU A 21 11.44 -10.17 16.30
CA LEU A 21 10.38 -9.41 16.95
C LEU A 21 9.24 -10.32 17.47
N TYR A 22 9.48 -11.63 17.54
CA TYR A 22 8.45 -12.64 17.86
C TYR A 22 7.71 -12.34 19.17
N ASP A 23 8.43 -12.01 20.25
CA ASP A 23 7.81 -11.72 21.55
C ASP A 23 6.99 -10.42 21.54
N LEU A 24 7.40 -9.44 20.72
CA LEU A 24 6.63 -8.21 20.51
C LEU A 24 5.31 -8.53 19.81
N TRP A 25 5.32 -9.33 18.74
CA TRP A 25 4.12 -9.66 17.97
C TRP A 25 3.15 -10.56 18.72
N ASN A 26 3.65 -11.46 19.55
CA ASN A 26 2.82 -12.31 20.41
C ASN A 26 2.15 -11.55 21.56
N GLN A 27 2.52 -10.29 21.79
CA GLN A 27 2.15 -9.57 23.00
C GLN A 27 2.55 -10.34 24.27
N ASN A 28 3.65 -11.09 24.20
CA ASN A 28 4.25 -11.83 25.33
C ASN A 28 4.97 -10.84 26.25
N TYR A 29 4.20 -9.92 26.83
CA TYR A 29 4.74 -8.82 27.63
C TYR A 29 4.94 -9.23 29.08
N ILE A 30 6.08 -8.85 29.63
CA ILE A 30 6.35 -8.89 31.05
C ILE A 30 5.74 -7.63 31.65
N SER A 31 4.67 -7.80 32.44
CA SER A 31 4.07 -6.69 33.17
C SER A 31 4.81 -6.44 34.47
N VAL A 32 5.28 -5.22 34.67
CA VAL A 32 5.93 -4.77 35.90
C VAL A 32 5.09 -3.64 36.48
N ARG A 33 4.53 -3.86 37.66
CA ARG A 33 3.78 -2.83 38.38
C ARG A 33 4.75 -1.95 39.15
N ASP A 34 4.76 -0.67 38.82
CA ASP A 34 5.42 0.37 39.62
C ASP A 34 4.34 1.30 40.19
N LYS A 35 4.11 1.17 41.50
CA LYS A 35 3.03 1.86 42.23
C LYS A 35 1.65 1.62 41.57
N GLU A 36 1.07 2.65 40.98
CA GLU A 36 -0.24 2.65 40.31
C GLU A 36 -0.17 2.41 38.80
N LYS A 37 1.03 2.36 38.21
CA LYS A 37 1.22 2.18 36.77
C LYS A 37 1.74 0.79 36.45
N THR A 38 1.14 0.14 35.46
CA THR A 38 1.65 -1.10 34.88
C THR A 38 2.45 -0.77 33.64
N ASN A 39 3.74 -1.10 33.67
CA ASN A 39 4.62 -1.02 32.49
C ASN A 39 4.71 -2.40 31.84
N TYR A 40 4.75 -2.44 30.52
CA TYR A 40 4.85 -3.67 29.75
C TYR A 40 6.21 -3.73 29.08
N PHE A 41 6.93 -4.84 29.20
CA PHE A 41 8.23 -5.01 28.59
C PHE A 41 8.22 -6.20 27.63
N THR A 42 8.91 -6.06 26.50
CA THR A 42 9.09 -7.15 25.53
C THR A 42 10.58 -7.37 25.25
N ARG A 43 10.93 -8.58 24.81
CA ARG A 43 12.28 -8.90 24.35
C ARG A 43 12.33 -8.81 22.83
N VAL A 44 13.44 -8.33 22.31
CA VAL A 44 13.72 -8.34 20.87
C VAL A 44 15.04 -9.04 20.67
N ALA A 45 15.08 -10.06 19.82
CA ALA A 45 16.31 -10.75 19.49
C ALA A 45 17.12 -9.92 18.49
N LEU A 46 18.38 -9.67 18.82
CA LEU A 46 19.38 -9.02 17.97
C LEU A 46 20.50 -10.03 17.73
N GLY A 47 20.31 -10.88 16.72
CA GLY A 47 21.21 -12.01 16.46
C GLY A 47 21.15 -13.08 17.55
N ALA A 48 22.19 -13.90 17.65
CA ALA A 48 22.18 -15.09 18.51
C ALA A 48 22.42 -14.82 20.01
N TYR A 49 22.85 -13.61 20.38
CA TYR A 49 23.41 -13.36 21.72
C TYR A 49 22.81 -12.17 22.47
N ALA A 50 22.01 -11.32 21.81
CA ALA A 50 21.43 -10.15 22.43
C ALA A 50 19.90 -10.24 22.44
N TYR A 51 19.32 -10.14 23.64
CA TYR A 51 17.88 -10.12 23.87
C TYR A 51 17.51 -8.91 24.75
N PRO A 52 17.79 -7.67 24.30
CA PRO A 52 17.39 -6.49 25.07
C PRO A 52 15.89 -6.47 25.36
N MET A 53 15.57 -5.95 26.55
CA MET A 53 14.20 -5.66 26.95
C MET A 53 13.88 -4.20 26.67
N PHE A 54 12.73 -3.97 26.04
CA PHE A 54 12.21 -2.65 25.74
C PHE A 54 10.87 -2.45 26.42
N ASN A 55 10.62 -1.24 26.94
CA ASN A 55 9.29 -0.86 27.39
C ASN A 55 8.37 -0.72 26.17
N VAL A 56 7.16 -1.24 26.26
CA VAL A 56 6.12 -1.17 25.24
C VAL A 56 5.16 -0.06 25.64
N SER A 57 5.16 1.02 24.88
CA SER A 57 4.21 2.09 25.09
C SER A 57 2.78 1.62 24.78
N PRO A 58 1.78 1.96 25.61
CA PRO A 58 0.38 1.63 25.32
C PRO A 58 -0.15 2.32 24.05
N ASN A 59 0.54 3.38 23.58
CA ASN A 59 0.19 4.10 22.36
C ASN A 59 0.87 3.51 21.11
N PHE A 60 1.72 2.50 21.27
CA PHE A 60 2.43 1.89 20.15
C PHE A 60 1.44 1.21 19.20
N LYS A 61 1.60 1.48 17.91
CA LYS A 61 0.86 0.83 16.82
C LYS A 61 1.85 0.40 15.75
N CYS A 62 1.54 -0.72 15.09
CA CYS A 62 2.32 -1.25 13.98
C CYS A 62 1.39 -1.54 12.81
N ILE A 63 1.79 -1.11 11.61
CA ILE A 63 1.15 -1.45 10.35
C ILE A 63 2.18 -2.22 9.52
N VAL A 64 1.75 -3.32 8.91
CA VAL A 64 2.55 -4.08 7.98
C VAL A 64 1.91 -3.94 6.61
N ALA A 65 2.65 -3.36 5.67
CA ALA A 65 2.29 -3.32 4.26
C ALA A 65 2.97 -4.49 3.55
N MET A 66 2.18 -5.26 2.80
CA MET A 66 2.62 -6.45 2.08
C MET A 66 1.80 -6.62 0.79
N ASP A 67 2.46 -7.08 -0.27
CA ASP A 67 1.79 -7.51 -1.50
C ASP A 67 0.95 -8.78 -1.23
N GLU A 68 -0.29 -8.81 -1.70
CA GLU A 68 -1.17 -9.97 -1.62
C GLU A 68 -0.52 -11.23 -2.23
N ASN A 69 0.33 -11.09 -3.25
CA ASN A 69 1.05 -12.20 -3.86
C ASN A 69 2.03 -12.88 -2.90
N ASN A 70 2.55 -12.15 -1.91
CA ASN A 70 3.47 -12.68 -0.91
C ASN A 70 2.72 -13.32 0.27
N LEU A 71 1.39 -13.27 0.29
CA LEU A 71 0.63 -13.79 1.43
C LEU A 71 0.84 -15.29 1.67
N ALA A 72 1.09 -16.05 0.60
CA ALA A 72 1.33 -17.48 0.67
C ALA A 72 2.66 -17.86 1.34
N SER A 73 3.66 -16.96 1.36
CA SER A 73 4.96 -17.22 2.00
C SER A 73 4.98 -16.85 3.49
N VAL A 74 3.95 -16.15 3.98
CA VAL A 74 3.89 -15.67 5.36
C VAL A 74 3.61 -16.82 6.32
N ASP A 75 4.36 -16.88 7.42
CA ASP A 75 4.07 -17.77 8.55
C ASP A 75 2.61 -17.55 9.04
N PRO A 76 1.75 -18.58 9.01
CA PRO A 76 0.37 -18.48 9.49
C PRO A 76 0.25 -17.97 10.93
N LEU A 77 1.24 -18.27 11.79
CA LEU A 77 1.26 -17.79 13.17
C LEU A 77 1.44 -16.27 13.24
N LEU A 78 2.21 -15.69 12.33
CA LEU A 78 2.37 -14.25 12.21
C LEU A 78 1.08 -13.64 11.64
N PHE A 79 0.59 -14.21 10.55
CA PHE A 79 -0.60 -13.73 9.88
C PHE A 79 -1.81 -13.67 10.81
N ASN A 80 -1.98 -14.63 11.73
CA ASN A 80 -3.09 -14.67 12.67
C ASN A 80 -3.02 -13.64 13.81
N ARG A 81 -1.88 -12.96 14.00
CA ARG A 81 -1.72 -11.93 15.06
C ARG A 81 -2.04 -10.51 14.60
N PHE A 82 -2.18 -10.31 13.30
CA PHE A 82 -2.54 -9.02 12.72
C PHE A 82 -4.01 -9.00 12.30
N GLU A 83 -4.64 -7.85 12.50
CA GLU A 83 -5.87 -7.49 11.80
C GLU A 83 -5.56 -7.37 10.30
N LYS A 84 -6.41 -7.97 9.46
CA LYS A 84 -6.18 -8.07 8.02
C LYS A 84 -7.08 -7.10 7.30
N GLN A 85 -6.47 -6.23 6.52
CA GLN A 85 -7.17 -5.30 5.66
C GLN A 85 -6.57 -5.44 4.26
N LYS A 86 -7.44 -5.63 3.27
CA LYS A 86 -7.07 -5.57 1.86
C LYS A 86 -7.42 -4.18 1.36
N LEU A 87 -6.45 -3.53 0.71
CA LEU A 87 -6.63 -2.20 0.13
C LEU A 87 -6.11 -2.23 -1.30
N SER A 88 -6.99 -1.94 -2.26
CA SER A 88 -6.67 -1.62 -3.63
C SER A 88 -6.83 -0.12 -3.86
N ILE A 89 -6.14 0.44 -4.86
CA ILE A 89 -6.38 1.80 -5.33
C ILE A 89 -7.86 2.02 -5.70
N ASN A 90 -8.54 0.98 -6.21
CA ASN A 90 -9.96 1.04 -6.56
C ASN A 90 -10.88 1.19 -5.32
N ASP A 91 -10.42 0.74 -4.15
CA ASP A 91 -11.16 0.89 -2.89
C ASP A 91 -11.08 2.32 -2.35
N MET A 92 -10.07 3.08 -2.78
CA MET A 92 -9.90 4.50 -2.41
C MET A 92 -10.73 5.45 -3.27
N LEU A 93 -11.30 4.97 -4.37
CA LEU A 93 -12.07 5.79 -5.30
C LEU A 93 -13.56 5.78 -4.98
N ASP A 94 -14.17 6.96 -4.95
CA ASP A 94 -15.63 7.12 -4.96
C ASP A 94 -16.24 6.81 -6.34
N ASP A 95 -17.57 6.77 -6.43
CA ASP A 95 -18.27 6.43 -7.67
C ASP A 95 -18.02 7.45 -8.80
N ARG A 96 -17.84 8.73 -8.46
CA ARG A 96 -17.53 9.79 -9.43
C ARG A 96 -16.13 9.60 -10.01
N GLN A 97 -15.16 9.33 -9.14
CA GLN A 97 -13.77 9.05 -9.50
C GLN A 97 -13.67 7.81 -10.39
N LYS A 98 -14.41 6.75 -10.07
CA LYS A 98 -14.48 5.54 -10.90
C LYS A 98 -15.02 5.81 -12.31
N LEU A 99 -16.01 6.70 -12.44
CA LEU A 99 -16.51 7.13 -13.75
C LEU A 99 -15.45 7.90 -14.54
N LEU A 100 -14.72 8.82 -13.90
CA LEU A 100 -13.63 9.56 -14.53
C LEU A 100 -12.50 8.64 -15.01
N VAL A 101 -12.12 7.65 -14.20
CA VAL A 101 -11.14 6.61 -14.60
C VAL A 101 -11.63 5.88 -15.86
N LYS A 102 -12.92 5.56 -15.96
CA LYS A 102 -13.49 4.91 -17.15
C LYS A 102 -13.44 5.81 -18.37
N TYR A 103 -13.72 7.11 -18.23
CA TYR A 103 -13.59 8.07 -19.35
C TYR A 103 -12.15 8.17 -19.82
N LEU A 104 -11.21 8.30 -18.89
CA LEU A 104 -9.79 8.35 -19.20
C LEU A 104 -9.28 7.06 -19.85
N TYR A 105 -9.75 5.90 -19.39
CA TYR A 105 -9.45 4.60 -20.01
C TYR A 105 -9.96 4.52 -21.46
N ASN A 106 -11.18 5.02 -21.72
CA ASN A 106 -11.71 5.06 -23.09
C ASN A 106 -10.88 6.02 -23.96
N TRP A 107 -10.52 7.19 -23.44
CA TRP A 107 -9.69 8.15 -24.15
C TRP A 107 -8.31 7.58 -24.50
N THR A 108 -7.63 6.96 -23.54
CA THR A 108 -6.31 6.33 -23.79
C THR A 108 -6.40 5.24 -24.86
N ASN A 109 -7.46 4.43 -24.87
CA ASN A 109 -7.68 3.45 -25.95
C ASN A 109 -7.90 4.11 -27.32
N GLN A 110 -8.61 5.23 -27.38
CA GLN A 110 -8.81 5.96 -28.63
C GLN A 110 -7.49 6.49 -29.21
N ILE A 111 -6.62 7.07 -28.38
CA ILE A 111 -5.35 7.62 -28.89
C ILE A 111 -4.36 6.53 -29.33
N THR A 112 -4.44 5.34 -28.75
CA THR A 112 -3.61 4.19 -29.15
C THR A 112 -4.05 3.58 -30.48
N THR A 113 -5.31 3.81 -30.88
CA THR A 113 -5.85 3.33 -32.15
C THR A 113 -5.63 4.39 -33.24
N LEU A 114 -4.50 4.33 -33.94
CA LEU A 114 -4.27 5.14 -35.14
C LEU A 114 -5.42 4.91 -36.14
N VAL A 115 -6.28 5.92 -36.31
CA VAL A 115 -7.31 5.93 -37.36
C VAL A 115 -6.58 5.88 -38.70
N LYS A 116 -6.72 4.77 -39.42
CA LYS A 116 -6.16 4.57 -40.76
C LYS A 116 -6.63 5.67 -41.71
N VAL A 117 -5.82 6.72 -41.89
CA VAL A 117 -6.12 7.76 -42.89
C VAL A 117 -5.74 7.32 -44.30
N ASN A 118 -4.94 6.28 -44.52
CA ASN A 118 -4.66 5.76 -45.87
C ASN A 118 -4.50 4.24 -45.90
N SER A 119 -5.43 3.56 -46.58
CA SER A 119 -5.49 2.10 -46.76
C SER A 119 -4.41 1.51 -47.67
N VAL A 120 -3.38 2.28 -48.04
CA VAL A 120 -2.38 1.88 -49.05
C VAL A 120 -1.07 1.35 -48.43
N ILE A 121 -0.80 1.64 -47.15
CA ILE A 121 0.36 1.07 -46.45
C ILE A 121 -0.17 0.17 -45.34
N GLY A 122 -0.38 -1.10 -45.67
CA GLY A 122 -0.70 -2.14 -44.71
C GLY A 122 0.50 -2.37 -43.79
N LEU A 123 0.65 -1.57 -42.74
CA LEU A 123 1.61 -1.84 -41.68
C LEU A 123 0.94 -1.86 -40.32
N HIS A 124 1.30 -2.89 -39.56
CA HIS A 124 0.77 -3.38 -38.30
C HIS A 124 1.05 -2.46 -37.09
N ASN A 125 1.01 -1.14 -37.26
CA ASN A 125 1.40 -0.21 -36.19
C ASN A 125 0.22 0.03 -35.24
N LYS A 126 -0.16 -1.00 -34.48
CA LYS A 126 -1.03 -0.86 -33.31
C LYS A 126 -0.12 -0.52 -32.14
N PHE A 127 -0.06 0.76 -31.77
CA PHE A 127 0.57 1.16 -30.52
C PHE A 127 -0.35 0.74 -29.37
N THR A 128 0.22 0.29 -28.27
CA THR A 128 -0.52 0.03 -27.04
C THR A 128 -0.38 1.20 -26.06
N GLN A 129 -1.13 1.16 -24.96
CA GLN A 129 -1.01 2.18 -23.90
C GLN A 129 0.41 2.16 -23.30
N GLU A 130 1.01 0.98 -23.18
CA GLU A 130 2.38 0.77 -22.70
C GLU A 130 3.44 1.36 -23.65
N ASP A 131 3.15 1.44 -24.95
CA ASP A 131 4.04 2.08 -25.91
C ASP A 131 3.97 3.62 -25.84
N LEU A 132 2.79 4.17 -25.53
CA LEU A 132 2.59 5.63 -25.44
C LEU A 132 2.97 6.21 -24.08
N PHE A 133 2.69 5.48 -23.01
CA PHE A 133 2.88 5.92 -21.64
C PHE A 133 3.93 5.05 -20.97
N ILE A 134 5.12 5.61 -20.78
CA ILE A 134 6.24 4.88 -20.16
C ILE A 134 5.85 4.48 -18.74
N GLY A 135 5.95 3.18 -18.46
CA GLY A 135 5.58 2.61 -17.17
C GLY A 135 4.08 2.38 -16.99
N PHE A 136 3.28 2.39 -18.06
CA PHE A 136 1.83 2.18 -17.98
C PHE A 136 1.45 0.88 -17.26
N ASP A 137 0.72 1.00 -16.15
CA ASP A 137 0.06 -0.09 -15.45
C ASP A 137 -1.46 0.11 -15.55
N LYS A 138 -2.14 -0.89 -16.10
CA LYS A 138 -3.59 -0.87 -16.37
C LYS A 138 -4.44 -0.81 -15.11
N ASP A 139 -3.92 -1.34 -14.01
CA ASP A 139 -4.65 -1.56 -12.78
C ASP A 139 -4.42 -0.42 -11.76
N GLU A 140 -3.35 0.38 -11.95
CA GLU A 140 -2.99 1.43 -10.99
C GLU A 140 -2.92 2.86 -11.54
N ILE A 141 -2.46 3.06 -12.79
CA ILE A 141 -2.02 4.40 -13.19
C ILE A 141 -3.16 5.37 -13.44
N LEU A 142 -4.21 4.92 -14.10
CA LEU A 142 -5.36 5.80 -14.39
C LEU A 142 -6.07 6.19 -13.10
N GLN A 143 -6.21 5.24 -12.18
CA GLN A 143 -6.76 5.43 -10.85
C GLN A 143 -5.91 6.42 -10.04
N SER A 144 -4.60 6.20 -10.02
CA SER A 144 -3.64 7.06 -9.31
C SER A 144 -3.66 8.49 -9.85
N LEU A 145 -3.76 8.67 -11.17
CA LEU A 145 -3.83 9.98 -11.79
C LEU A 145 -5.11 10.73 -11.38
N ILE A 146 -6.27 10.08 -11.50
CA ILE A 146 -7.56 10.69 -11.11
C ILE A 146 -7.55 11.03 -9.61
N PHE A 147 -7.07 10.11 -8.76
CA PHE A 147 -6.95 10.35 -7.33
C PHE A 147 -6.06 11.56 -7.03
N HIS A 148 -4.89 11.64 -7.67
CA HIS A 148 -3.94 12.74 -7.50
C HIS A 148 -4.52 14.09 -7.96
N VAL A 149 -5.17 14.13 -9.13
CA VAL A 149 -5.74 15.37 -9.67
C VAL A 149 -6.85 15.90 -8.76
N ILE A 150 -7.73 15.03 -8.26
CA ILE A 150 -8.84 15.43 -7.39
C ILE A 150 -8.35 15.82 -6.00
N MET A 151 -7.39 15.09 -5.44
CA MET A 151 -6.78 15.47 -4.16
C MET A 151 -6.17 16.87 -4.20
N ASN A 152 -5.59 17.26 -5.34
CA ASN A 152 -5.00 18.58 -5.52
C ASN A 152 -6.01 19.66 -5.96
N ASN A 153 -7.21 19.27 -6.42
CA ASN A 153 -8.24 20.19 -6.91
C ASN A 153 -9.64 19.72 -6.43
N PRO A 154 -9.95 19.80 -5.13
CA PRO A 154 -11.17 19.24 -4.56
C PRO A 154 -12.46 19.88 -5.09
N GLU A 155 -12.40 21.15 -5.50
CA GLU A 155 -13.53 21.92 -6.04
C GLU A 155 -13.69 21.78 -7.57
N ALA A 156 -12.76 21.12 -8.26
CA ALA A 156 -12.80 21.02 -9.71
C ALA A 156 -13.96 20.14 -10.16
N ASN A 157 -14.75 20.67 -11.10
CA ASN A 157 -15.81 19.90 -11.74
C ASN A 157 -15.23 18.87 -12.71
N ASP A 158 -16.05 17.88 -13.09
CA ASP A 158 -15.61 16.79 -13.97
C ASP A 158 -15.05 17.28 -15.32
N ASN A 159 -15.59 18.38 -15.86
CA ASN A 159 -15.13 18.94 -17.13
C ASN A 159 -13.75 19.60 -16.98
N GLU A 160 -13.51 20.34 -15.90
CA GLU A 160 -12.20 20.94 -15.60
C GLU A 160 -11.11 19.89 -15.35
N ILE A 161 -11.50 18.72 -14.83
CA ILE A 161 -10.59 17.58 -14.63
C ILE A 161 -10.26 16.92 -15.97
N LEU A 162 -11.22 16.81 -16.88
CA LEU A 162 -11.05 16.17 -18.20
C LEU A 162 -10.41 17.10 -19.26
N GLU A 163 -10.44 18.43 -19.06
CA GLU A 163 -9.85 19.42 -19.96
C GLU A 163 -8.37 19.74 -19.68
N LYS A 164 -7.83 19.33 -18.53
CA LYS A 164 -6.42 19.51 -18.15
C LYS A 164 -5.55 18.34 -18.62
#